data_AF-A0A1Q7WDP1-F1
#
_entry.id   AF-A0A1Q7WDP1-F1
#
_cell.length_a   1.000
_cell.length_b   1.000
_cell.length_c   1.000
_cell.angle_alpha   90.00
_cell.angle_beta   90.00
_cell.angle_gamma   90.00
#
_symmetry.space_group_name_H-M   'P 1'
#
loop_
_entity.id
_entity.type
_entity.pdbx_description
1 polymer ?
#
loop_
_entity_poly.entity_id
_entity_poly.type
_entity_poly.pdbx_seq_one_letter_code
_entity_poly.pdbx_strand_id
1 'polypeptide(L)'
;MGSRNHDRELREARASYIGAVRRFDRALRRFDVSDIPMDPGPDREPYPWTAQHVALVLELIDALTAVVGTRRAWDGMRREWLSPH
;
A
#
# COMPACT_ATOMS: atom_id res chain seq x y z
N MET A 1 12.70 23.09 -21.75
CA MET A 1 12.61 21.61 -21.75
C MET A 1 12.19 21.02 -20.40
N GLY A 2 12.34 21.70 -19.26
CA GLY A 2 12.02 21.14 -17.92
C GLY A 2 10.54 20.82 -17.63
N SER A 3 9.59 21.65 -18.08
CA SER A 3 8.15 21.47 -17.77
C SER A 3 7.54 20.18 -18.36
N ARG A 4 7.86 19.82 -19.61
CA ARG A 4 7.36 18.57 -20.24
C ARG A 4 7.87 17.30 -19.56
N ASN A 5 9.08 17.32 -19.01
CA ASN A 5 9.64 16.17 -18.29
C ASN A 5 8.96 16.02 -16.92
N HIS A 6 8.75 17.13 -16.21
CA HIS A 6 8.07 17.14 -14.93
C HIS A 6 6.61 16.64 -15.02
N ASP A 7 5.85 17.09 -16.02
CA ASP A 7 4.46 16.62 -16.22
C ASP A 7 4.37 15.11 -16.51
N ARG A 8 5.43 14.54 -17.11
CA ARG A 8 5.54 13.10 -17.31
C ARG A 8 5.83 12.39 -15.98
N GLU A 9 6.83 12.84 -15.24
CA GLU A 9 7.20 12.28 -13.92
C GLU A 9 6.02 12.34 -12.95
N LEU A 10 5.27 13.44 -12.94
CA LEU A 10 4.10 13.61 -12.10
C LEU A 10 2.96 12.63 -12.46
N ARG A 11 2.75 12.37 -13.76
CA ARG A 11 1.78 11.37 -14.23
C ARG A 11 2.21 9.96 -13.88
N GLU A 12 3.49 9.64 -14.00
CA GLU A 12 4.06 8.34 -13.63
C GLU A 12 3.97 8.08 -12.13
N ALA A 13 4.26 9.08 -11.30
CA ALA A 13 4.10 9.02 -9.85
C ALA A 13 2.62 8.81 -9.45
N ARG A 14 1.70 9.53 -10.10
CA ARG A 14 0.25 9.33 -9.89
C ARG A 14 -0.19 7.93 -10.30
N ALA A 15 0.27 7.42 -11.44
CA ALA A 15 -0.05 6.07 -11.90
C ALA A 15 0.46 5.01 -10.92
N SER A 16 1.68 5.18 -10.41
CA SER A 16 2.29 4.30 -9.40
C SER A 16 1.45 4.27 -8.11
N TYR A 17 1.01 5.43 -7.63
CA TYR A 17 0.11 5.52 -6.48
C TYR A 17 -1.21 4.79 -6.70
N ILE A 18 -1.88 5.00 -7.84
CA ILE A 18 -3.13 4.29 -8.17
C ILE A 18 -2.90 2.78 -8.25
N GLY A 19 -1.78 2.35 -8.83
CA GLY A 19 -1.39 0.94 -8.88
C GLY A 19 -1.18 0.33 -7.49
N ALA A 20 -0.57 1.07 -6.56
CA ALA A 20 -0.41 0.65 -5.18
C ALA A 20 -1.77 0.53 -4.46
N VAL A 21 -2.67 1.52 -4.61
CA VAL A 21 -4.02 1.47 -4.02
C VAL A 21 -4.81 0.26 -4.50
N ARG A 22 -4.74 -0.07 -5.81
CA ARG A 22 -5.41 -1.26 -6.37
C ARG A 22 -4.80 -2.58 -5.90
N ARG A 23 -3.51 -2.60 -5.55
CA ARG A 23 -2.88 -3.79 -4.95
C ARG A 23 -3.31 -3.94 -3.49
N PHE A 24 -3.34 -2.83 -2.75
CA PHE A 24 -3.85 -2.80 -1.39
C PHE A 24 -5.31 -3.25 -1.29
N ASP A 25 -6.22 -2.74 -2.13
CA ASP A 25 -7.63 -3.19 -2.14
C ASP A 25 -7.75 -4.70 -2.37
N ARG A 26 -6.94 -5.26 -3.28
CA ARG A 26 -6.93 -6.72 -3.52
C ARG A 26 -6.38 -7.51 -2.34
N ALA A 27 -5.29 -7.06 -1.72
CA ALA A 27 -4.72 -7.70 -0.53
C ALA A 27 -5.71 -7.64 0.65
N LEU A 28 -6.36 -6.49 0.85
CA LEU A 28 -7.36 -6.29 1.89
C LEU A 28 -8.56 -7.22 1.70
N ARG A 29 -9.09 -7.34 0.47
CA ARG A 29 -10.18 -8.28 0.17
C ARG A 29 -9.79 -9.74 0.45
N ARG A 30 -8.55 -10.13 0.14
CA ARG A 30 -8.08 -11.50 0.44
C ARG A 30 -7.93 -11.74 1.94
N PHE A 31 -7.44 -10.74 2.68
CA PHE A 31 -7.37 -10.79 4.13
C PHE A 31 -8.77 -10.90 4.75
N ASP A 32 -9.72 -10.08 4.29
CA ASP A 32 -11.09 -10.01 4.81
C ASP A 32 -11.86 -11.33 4.65
N VAL A 33 -11.66 -12.03 3.53
CA VAL A 33 -12.29 -13.34 3.28
C VAL A 33 -11.47 -14.53 3.78
N SER A 34 -10.34 -14.29 4.46
CA SER A 34 -9.50 -15.35 5.00
C SER A 34 -10.10 -15.98 6.25
N ASP A 35 -9.60 -17.14 6.62
CA ASP A 35 -9.91 -17.84 7.86
C ASP A 35 -8.96 -17.46 9.01
N ILE A 36 -8.28 -16.31 8.92
CA ILE A 36 -7.41 -15.83 9.99
C ILE A 36 -8.26 -15.61 11.26
N PRO A 37 -7.92 -16.27 12.39
CA PRO A 37 -8.62 -16.03 13.64
C PRO A 37 -8.30 -14.61 14.14
N MET A 38 -9.29 -13.71 14.04
CA MET A 38 -9.20 -12.34 14.56
C MET A 38 -9.32 -12.30 16.09
N ASP A 39 -10.02 -13.29 16.65
CA ASP A 39 -10.02 -13.60 18.08
C ASP A 39 -8.98 -14.70 18.32
N PRO A 40 -7.97 -14.49 19.18
CA PRO A 40 -6.97 -15.51 19.48
C PRO A 40 -7.53 -16.71 20.26
N GLY A 41 -8.78 -16.64 20.73
CA GLY A 41 -9.44 -17.70 21.48
C GLY A 41 -9.51 -17.41 22.98
N PRO A 42 -10.38 -18.12 23.72
CA PRO A 42 -10.61 -17.88 25.14
C PRO A 42 -9.57 -18.54 26.07
N ASP A 43 -8.74 -19.43 25.52
CA ASP A 43 -7.83 -20.28 26.28
C ASP A 43 -6.44 -19.64 26.44
N ARG A 44 -5.60 -20.26 27.28
CA ARG A 44 -4.22 -19.81 27.53
C ARG A 44 -3.33 -19.87 26.27
N GLU A 45 -3.57 -20.84 25.39
CA GLU A 45 -2.84 -20.98 24.14
C GLU A 45 -3.68 -20.42 23.00
N PRO A 46 -3.17 -19.45 22.21
CA PRO A 46 -3.93 -18.85 21.13
C PRO A 46 -4.09 -19.81 19.95
N TYR A 47 -5.10 -19.57 19.12
CA TYR A 47 -5.24 -20.28 17.85
C TYR A 47 -4.00 -20.08 16.97
N PRO A 48 -3.36 -21.16 16.48
CA PRO A 48 -2.11 -21.05 15.76
C PRO A 48 -2.34 -20.45 14.38
N TRP A 49 -1.41 -19.60 13.94
CA TRP A 49 -1.38 -19.11 12.56
C TRP A 49 -0.66 -20.10 11.66
N THR A 50 -1.23 -20.31 10.47
CA THR A 50 -0.57 -21.03 9.40
C THR A 50 0.45 -20.14 8.68
N ALA A 51 1.36 -20.74 7.92
CA ALA A 51 2.25 -19.98 7.03
C ALA A 51 1.47 -19.13 6.01
N GLN A 52 0.30 -19.60 5.57
CA GLN A 52 -0.58 -18.86 4.67
C GLN A 52 -1.16 -17.60 5.35
N HIS A 53 -1.56 -17.70 6.63
CA HIS A 53 -2.03 -16.56 7.41
C HIS A 53 -0.95 -15.49 7.54
N VAL A 54 0.27 -15.90 7.88
CA VAL A 54 1.42 -14.99 7.96
C VAL A 54 1.67 -14.31 6.60
N ALA A 55 1.62 -15.06 5.51
CA ALA A 55 1.83 -14.52 4.16
C ALA A 55 0.77 -13.46 3.78
N LEU A 56 -0.51 -13.67 4.11
CA LEU A 56 -1.58 -12.70 3.86
C LEU A 56 -1.36 -11.40 4.63
N VAL A 57 -0.96 -11.48 5.90
CA VAL A 57 -0.65 -10.30 6.73
C VAL A 57 0.54 -9.54 6.16
N LEU A 58 1.61 -10.25 5.77
CA LEU A 58 2.79 -9.63 5.17
C LEU A 58 2.46 -8.97 3.82
N GLU A 59 1.66 -9.60 2.96
CA GLU A 59 1.19 -9.01 1.70
C GLU A 59 0.41 -7.71 1.96
N LEU A 60 -0.44 -7.68 2.98
CA LEU A 60 -1.21 -6.49 3.36
C LEU A 60 -0.30 -5.35 3.84
N ILE A 61 0.68 -5.66 4.69
CA ILE A 61 1.67 -4.68 5.18
C ILE A 61 2.48 -4.08 4.03
N ASP A 62 2.97 -4.92 3.12
CA ASP A 62 3.77 -4.48 1.98
C ASP A 62 2.94 -3.59 1.04
N ALA A 63 1.70 -3.98 0.75
CA ALA A 63 0.79 -3.19 -0.07
C ALA A 63 0.46 -1.83 0.57
N LEU A 64 0.20 -1.78 1.88
CA LEU A 64 -0.05 -0.53 2.58
C LEU A 64 1.19 0.37 2.62
N THR A 65 2.37 -0.20 2.84
CA THR A 65 3.65 0.51 2.80
C THR A 65 3.87 1.14 1.43
N ALA A 66 3.58 0.40 0.35
CA ALA A 66 3.67 0.91 -1.02
C ALA A 66 2.68 2.07 -1.27
N VAL A 67 1.46 2.01 -0.74
CA VAL A 67 0.48 3.11 -0.83
C VAL A 67 1.03 4.37 -0.17
N VAL A 68 1.54 4.26 1.06
CA VAL A 68 2.10 5.41 1.79
C VAL A 68 3.33 5.98 1.06
N GLY A 69 4.24 5.11 0.61
CA GLY A 69 5.46 5.52 -0.08
C GLY A 69 5.17 6.24 -1.40
N THR A 70 4.33 5.65 -2.25
CA THR A 70 3.95 6.26 -3.54
C THR A 70 3.15 7.55 -3.35
N ARG A 71 2.31 7.64 -2.31
CA ARG A 71 1.58 8.87 -2.01
C ARG A 71 2.53 10.00 -1.62
N ARG A 72 3.48 9.73 -0.72
CA ARG A 72 4.50 10.72 -0.29
C ARG A 72 5.35 11.19 -1.47
N ALA A 73 5.77 10.28 -2.35
CA ALA A 73 6.53 10.64 -3.54
C ALA A 73 5.73 11.57 -4.47
N TRP A 74 4.47 11.23 -4.75
CA TRP A 74 3.61 12.07 -5.58
C TRP A 74 3.34 13.45 -4.95
N ASP A 75 3.05 13.50 -3.65
CA ASP A 75 2.85 14.76 -2.94
C ASP A 75 4.15 15.60 -2.87
N GLY A 76 5.32 14.96 -2.77
CA GLY A 76 6.63 15.61 -2.85
C GLY A 76 6.82 16.37 -4.17
N MET A 77 6.64 15.67 -5.29
CA MET A 77 6.74 16.26 -6.64
C MET A 77 5.74 17.40 -6.85
N ARG A 78 4.49 17.25 -6.34
CA ARG A 78 3.48 18.31 -6.41
C ARG A 78 3.89 19.56 -5.64
N ARG A 79 4.53 19.41 -4.48
CA ARG A 79 4.97 20.56 -3.65
C ARG A 79 6.18 21.27 -4.28
N GLU A 80 7.14 20.52 -4.79
CA GLU A 80 8.29 21.08 -5.52
C GLU A 80 7.84 21.93 -6.72
N TRP A 81 6.75 21.54 -7.38
CA TRP A 81 6.16 22.29 -8.47
C TRP A 81 5.38 23.55 -8.03
N LEU A 82 4.67 23.49 -6.89
CA LEU A 82 3.90 24.61 -6.35
C LEU A 82 4.75 25.66 -5.62
N SER A 83 6.00 25.33 -5.27
CA SER A 83 7.01 26.28 -4.80
C SER A 83 8.02 26.60 -5.92
N PRO A 84 7.62 27.19 -7.06
CA PRO A 84 8.59 27.72 -7.99
C PRO A 84 9.17 29.02 -7.40
N HIS A 85 10.48 29.21 -7.55
CA HIS A 85 11.08 30.53 -7.47
C HIS A 85 10.52 31.43 -8.58
#